data_AF-A0A0S8BE81-F1
#
_entry.id   AF-A0A0S8BE81-F1
#
_cell.length_a   1.000
_cell.length_b   1.000
_cell.length_c   1.000
_cell.angle_alpha   90.00
_cell.angle_beta   90.00
_cell.angle_gamma   90.00
#
_symmetry.space_group_name_H-M   'P 1'
#
loop_
_entity.id
_entity.type
_entity.pdbx_description
1 polymer ?
#
loop_
_entity_poly.entity_id
_entity_poly.type
_entity_poly.pdbx_seq_one_letter_code
_entity_poly.pdbx_strand_id
1 'polypeptide(L)'
;MVRVTGSGRLHDFGERVRWLMVHDAEASRAEYTEHHAEGLLEYRFETREGIPFPAFAAASAEFPELRVEAAWENATQGLRGQAVIENGRLLEQQTAPLEDSAPGVAVEVGLRGELVFAMACARRDAGWLGYCVDAARHAYFTAEGGVLRLAEDAGARWTRQVENERVSRLNEAIDDAQLAELEAVAFRFAEDWLWFDEAAAPETALERKRYTDHRWPVKGANLKAERLLALGLGGRFDGLAADARPLRGQLRSAWESMA
;
A
#
# COMPACT_ATOMS: atom_id res chain seq x y z
N MET A 1 -3.73 0.80 18.37
CA MET A 1 -4.03 1.28 19.74
C MET A 1 -5.46 0.91 20.09
N VAL A 2 -5.73 0.52 21.34
CA VAL A 2 -7.07 0.26 21.86
C VAL A 2 -7.24 1.01 23.18
N ARG A 3 -8.36 1.68 23.38
CA ARG A 3 -8.73 2.39 24.60
C ARG A 3 -10.02 1.79 25.15
N VAL A 4 -10.07 1.62 26.47
CA VAL A 4 -11.23 1.12 27.18
C VAL A 4 -11.63 2.15 28.21
N THR A 5 -12.87 2.61 28.14
CA THR A 5 -13.43 3.64 29.01
C THR A 5 -14.79 3.21 29.55
N GLY A 6 -15.23 3.76 30.68
CA GLY A 6 -16.53 3.46 31.26
C GLY A 6 -16.52 3.41 32.78
N SER A 7 -17.67 3.06 33.37
CA SER A 7 -17.88 3.10 34.81
C SER A 7 -17.41 1.81 35.50
N GLY A 8 -16.20 1.84 36.06
CA GLY A 8 -15.66 0.79 36.94
C GLY A 8 -15.25 -0.51 36.23
N ARG A 9 -14.51 -1.38 36.94
CA ARG A 9 -14.09 -2.73 36.47
C ARG A 9 -13.10 -2.80 35.31
N LEU A 10 -12.43 -1.69 34.99
CA LEU A 10 -11.32 -1.66 34.02
C LEU A 10 -10.21 -2.67 34.36
N HIS A 11 -9.92 -2.86 35.65
CA HIS A 11 -8.92 -3.84 36.08
C HIS A 11 -9.34 -5.28 35.72
N ASP A 12 -10.57 -5.67 36.04
CA ASP A 12 -11.13 -6.98 35.72
C ASP A 12 -11.20 -7.22 34.21
N PHE A 13 -11.59 -6.17 33.45
CA PHE A 13 -11.58 -6.20 31.99
C PHE A 13 -10.17 -6.47 31.46
N GLY A 14 -9.17 -5.77 31.99
CA GLY A 14 -7.78 -5.94 31.58
C GLY A 14 -7.25 -7.34 31.86
N GLU A 15 -7.53 -7.89 33.05
CA GLU A 15 -7.22 -9.30 33.39
C GLU A 15 -7.89 -10.26 32.39
N ARG A 16 -9.16 -10.01 32.04
CA ARG A 16 -9.89 -10.84 31.07
C ARG A 16 -9.27 -10.79 29.68
N VAL A 17 -8.93 -9.59 29.19
CA VAL A 17 -8.26 -9.41 27.90
C VAL A 17 -6.91 -10.11 27.88
N ARG A 18 -6.09 -9.97 28.92
CA ARG A 18 -4.80 -10.66 29.03
C ARG A 18 -4.97 -12.18 28.98
N TRP A 19 -5.93 -12.71 29.73
CA TRP A 19 -6.24 -14.13 29.70
C TRP A 19 -6.63 -14.59 28.29
N LEU A 20 -7.52 -13.85 27.61
CA LEU A 20 -7.96 -14.17 26.25
C LEU A 20 -6.81 -14.11 25.25
N MET A 21 -5.92 -13.12 25.35
CA MET A 21 -4.75 -12.98 24.48
C MET A 21 -3.79 -14.16 24.62
N VAL A 22 -3.58 -14.69 25.83
CA VAL A 22 -2.71 -15.87 26.04
C VAL A 22 -3.32 -17.15 25.48
N HIS A 23 -4.65 -17.27 25.49
CA HIS A 23 -5.37 -18.48 25.08
C HIS A 23 -5.79 -18.49 23.61
N ASP A 24 -5.48 -17.42 22.88
CA ASP A 24 -5.68 -17.32 21.44
C ASP A 24 -4.33 -17.41 20.71
N ALA A 25 -4.21 -18.35 19.79
CA ALA A 25 -2.96 -18.67 19.09
C ALA A 25 -2.43 -17.50 18.22
N GLU A 26 -3.29 -16.59 17.79
CA GLU A 26 -2.94 -15.42 16.97
C GLU A 26 -2.66 -14.22 17.88
N ALA A 27 -3.52 -13.97 18.87
CA ALA A 27 -3.34 -12.88 19.83
C ALA A 27 -2.12 -13.07 20.76
N SER A 28 -1.75 -14.31 21.08
CA SER A 28 -0.60 -14.60 21.95
C SER A 28 0.76 -14.17 21.36
N ARG A 29 0.81 -13.90 20.06
CA ARG A 29 2.00 -13.42 19.35
C ARG A 29 2.07 -11.89 19.26
N ALA A 30 1.02 -11.19 19.66
CA ALA A 30 0.98 -9.74 19.57
C ALA A 30 1.85 -9.10 20.66
N GLU A 31 2.84 -8.32 20.24
CA GLU A 31 3.60 -7.46 21.16
C GLU A 31 2.78 -6.19 21.47
N TYR A 32 2.60 -5.92 22.77
CA TYR A 32 1.87 -4.74 23.23
C TYR A 32 2.38 -4.19 24.57
N THR A 33 2.07 -2.92 24.80
CA THR A 33 2.20 -2.27 26.11
C THR A 33 0.82 -1.86 26.64
N GLU A 34 0.62 -2.00 27.95
CA GLU A 34 -0.62 -1.66 28.64
C GLU A 34 -0.39 -0.45 29.56
N HIS A 35 -1.25 0.55 29.47
CA HIS A 35 -1.15 1.81 30.20
C HIS A 35 -2.44 2.07 30.97
N HIS A 36 -2.31 2.49 32.23
CA HIS A 36 -3.44 2.68 33.14
C HIS A 36 -3.54 4.15 33.52
N ALA A 37 -4.73 4.71 33.45
CA ALA A 37 -5.08 6.02 33.98
C ALA A 37 -6.48 5.97 34.61
N GLU A 38 -6.86 7.04 35.33
CA GLU A 38 -8.19 7.12 35.93
C GLU A 38 -9.27 7.05 34.84
N GLY A 39 -10.14 6.03 34.93
CA GLY A 39 -11.22 5.81 33.96
C GLY A 39 -10.77 5.35 32.57
N LEU A 40 -9.50 4.98 32.38
CA LEU A 40 -8.94 4.59 31.10
C LEU A 40 -7.95 3.42 31.21
N LEU A 41 -8.11 2.44 30.33
CA LEU A 41 -7.12 1.42 30.05
C LEU A 41 -6.73 1.50 28.57
N GLU A 42 -5.44 1.65 28.27
CA GLU A 42 -4.93 1.79 26.91
C GLU A 42 -3.94 0.67 26.57
N TYR A 43 -4.11 0.08 25.39
CA TYR A 43 -3.22 -0.91 24.80
C TYR A 43 -2.58 -0.35 23.54
N ARG A 44 -1.26 -0.43 23.44
CA ARG A 44 -0.51 -0.07 22.23
C ARG A 44 0.12 -1.32 21.65
N PHE A 45 -0.20 -1.60 20.41
CA PHE A 45 0.26 -2.78 19.68
C PHE A 45 1.27 -2.35 18.62
N GLU A 46 2.37 -3.09 18.52
CA GLU A 46 3.39 -2.94 17.46
C GLU A 46 3.52 -4.27 16.70
N THR A 47 2.41 -4.75 16.12
CA THR A 47 2.36 -6.06 15.45
C THR A 47 2.00 -5.95 13.97
N ARG A 48 2.54 -6.88 13.18
CA ARG A 48 2.17 -7.07 11.76
C ARG A 48 0.84 -7.79 11.58
N GLU A 49 0.37 -8.51 12.59
CA GLU A 49 -0.85 -9.35 12.53
C GLU A 49 -2.12 -8.58 12.92
N GLY A 50 -1.98 -7.32 13.34
CA GLY A 50 -3.11 -6.41 13.63
C GLY A 50 -3.59 -6.44 15.08
N ILE A 51 -4.68 -5.73 15.35
CA ILE A 51 -5.30 -5.67 16.68
C ILE A 51 -6.09 -6.97 16.91
N PRO A 52 -5.93 -7.67 18.05
CA PRO A 52 -6.67 -8.89 18.35
C PRO A 52 -8.12 -8.57 18.77
N PHE A 53 -8.92 -8.09 17.82
CA PHE A 53 -10.33 -7.72 18.00
C PHE A 53 -11.18 -8.78 18.69
N PRO A 54 -11.03 -10.10 18.43
CA PRO A 54 -11.83 -11.12 19.11
C PRO A 54 -11.68 -11.11 20.63
N ALA A 55 -10.47 -10.87 21.16
CA ALA A 55 -10.24 -10.81 22.60
C ALA A 55 -10.98 -9.62 23.24
N PHE A 56 -10.93 -8.45 22.58
CA PHE A 56 -11.63 -7.26 23.05
C PHE A 56 -13.15 -7.37 22.93
N ALA A 57 -13.67 -8.00 21.88
CA ALA A 57 -15.09 -8.24 21.74
C ALA A 57 -15.62 -9.25 22.79
N ALA A 58 -14.89 -10.34 23.02
CA ALA A 58 -15.26 -11.31 24.04
C ALA A 58 -15.25 -10.70 25.45
N ALA A 59 -14.21 -9.92 25.79
CA ALA A 59 -14.19 -9.18 27.04
C ALA A 59 -15.35 -8.16 27.12
N SER A 60 -15.59 -7.38 26.07
CA SER A 60 -16.68 -6.38 26.07
C SER A 60 -18.08 -7.00 26.28
N ALA A 61 -18.31 -8.27 25.91
CA ALA A 61 -19.56 -8.96 26.21
C ALA A 61 -19.76 -9.22 27.72
N GLU A 62 -18.68 -9.42 28.47
CA GLU A 62 -18.69 -9.68 29.92
C GLU A 62 -18.70 -8.37 30.75
N PHE A 63 -18.36 -7.26 30.12
CA PHE A 63 -18.31 -5.92 30.71
C PHE A 63 -19.07 -4.92 29.82
N PRO A 64 -20.42 -5.05 29.71
CA PRO A 64 -21.23 -4.23 28.82
C PRO A 64 -21.25 -2.73 29.19
N GLU A 65 -20.82 -2.38 30.41
CA GLU A 65 -20.64 -1.00 30.89
C GLU A 65 -19.38 -0.31 30.34
N LEU A 66 -18.49 -1.07 29.68
CA LEU A 66 -17.24 -0.57 29.12
C LEU A 66 -17.33 -0.44 27.60
N ARG A 67 -16.82 0.69 27.11
CA ARG A 67 -16.67 0.99 25.69
C ARG A 67 -15.23 0.75 25.27
N VAL A 68 -15.03 0.02 24.19
CA VAL A 68 -13.73 -0.25 23.61
C VAL A 68 -13.60 0.49 22.29
N GLU A 69 -12.61 1.37 22.19
CA GLU A 69 -12.29 2.12 20.98
C GLU A 69 -10.93 1.67 20.46
N ALA A 70 -10.91 1.11 19.26
CA ALA A 70 -9.68 0.72 18.58
C ALA A 70 -9.38 1.72 17.46
N ALA A 71 -8.11 2.11 17.35
CA ALA A 71 -7.59 2.87 16.21
C ALA A 71 -6.33 2.18 15.70
N TRP A 72 -6.21 2.02 14.39
CA TRP A 72 -5.05 1.38 13.77
C TRP A 72 -4.61 2.10 12.51
N GLU A 73 -3.35 1.86 12.18
CA GLU A 73 -2.71 2.28 10.94
C GLU A 73 -1.99 1.06 10.37
N ASN A 74 -2.14 0.83 9.07
CA ASN A 74 -1.47 -0.21 8.32
C ASN A 74 -0.70 0.47 7.18
N ALA A 75 0.55 0.82 7.46
CA ALA A 75 1.43 1.49 6.51
C ALA A 75 1.65 0.65 5.23
N THR A 76 1.67 -0.68 5.33
CA THR A 76 1.83 -1.58 4.17
C THR A 76 0.62 -1.54 3.24
N GLN A 77 -0.58 -1.38 3.79
CA GLN A 77 -1.82 -1.27 3.00
C GLN A 77 -2.21 0.19 2.72
N GLY A 78 -1.52 1.16 3.32
CA GLY A 78 -1.87 2.58 3.21
C GLY A 78 -3.24 2.91 3.82
N LEU A 79 -3.67 2.16 4.83
CA LEU A 79 -4.99 2.33 5.47
C LEU A 79 -4.84 2.71 6.94
N ARG A 80 -5.74 3.55 7.43
CA ARG A 80 -6.04 3.73 8.84
C ARG A 80 -7.47 3.33 9.11
N GLY A 81 -7.79 2.99 10.35
CA GLY A 81 -9.16 2.73 10.72
C GLY A 81 -9.43 2.94 12.19
N GLN A 82 -10.72 3.00 12.48
CA GLN A 82 -11.25 3.12 13.83
C GLN A 82 -12.42 2.16 13.99
N ALA A 83 -12.57 1.60 15.17
CA ALA A 83 -13.65 0.71 15.51
C ALA A 83 -14.12 0.93 16.94
N VAL A 84 -15.41 0.76 17.15
CA VAL A 84 -16.05 0.85 18.47
C VAL A 84 -16.71 -0.47 18.77
N ILE A 85 -16.39 -1.05 19.92
CA ILE A 85 -17.02 -2.26 20.44
C ILE A 85 -17.70 -1.94 21.77
N GLU A 86 -18.97 -2.32 21.88
CA GLU A 86 -19.73 -2.28 23.12
C GLU A 86 -20.56 -3.54 23.25
N ASN A 87 -20.66 -4.08 24.47
CA ASN A 87 -21.43 -5.29 24.76
C ASN A 87 -21.10 -6.44 23.77
N GLY A 88 -19.80 -6.57 23.45
CA GLY A 88 -19.26 -7.56 22.53
C GLY A 88 -19.67 -7.41 21.06
N ARG A 89 -20.25 -6.27 20.67
CA ARG A 89 -20.66 -5.98 19.30
C ARG A 89 -19.87 -4.82 18.72
N LEU A 90 -19.44 -4.98 17.48
CA LEU A 90 -18.87 -3.90 16.68
C LEU A 90 -19.98 -2.93 16.28
N LEU A 91 -19.98 -1.74 16.86
CA LEU A 91 -20.99 -0.70 16.60
C LEU A 91 -20.62 0.19 15.43
N GLU A 92 -19.34 0.56 15.36
CA GLU A 92 -18.82 1.41 14.30
C GLU A 92 -17.52 0.81 13.79
N GLN A 93 -17.33 0.86 12.47
CA GLN A 93 -16.06 0.56 11.82
C GLN A 93 -15.88 1.54 10.68
N GLN A 94 -14.78 2.28 10.73
CA GLN A 94 -14.37 3.19 9.66
C GLN A 94 -12.98 2.77 9.20
N THR A 95 -12.76 2.81 7.90
CA THR A 95 -11.44 2.62 7.30
C THR A 95 -11.27 3.70 6.26
N ALA A 96 -10.13 4.38 6.32
CA ALA A 96 -9.78 5.47 5.42
C ALA A 96 -8.32 5.29 4.97
N PRO A 97 -7.92 5.87 3.83
CA PRO A 97 -6.51 5.96 3.49
C PRO A 97 -5.71 6.66 4.59
N LEU A 98 -4.48 6.21 4.81
CA LEU A 98 -3.46 6.96 5.55
C LEU A 98 -3.11 8.19 4.71
N GLU A 99 -3.24 9.38 5.29
CA GLU A 99 -2.68 10.59 4.68
C GLU A 99 -1.17 10.39 4.51
N ASP A 100 -0.65 10.67 3.32
CA ASP A 100 0.76 10.50 2.96
C ASP A 100 1.30 9.04 2.96
N SER A 101 0.43 8.02 2.89
CA SER A 101 0.91 6.64 2.73
C SER A 101 1.75 6.50 1.46
N ALA A 102 2.88 5.78 1.57
CA ALA A 102 3.66 5.35 0.42
C ALA A 102 2.74 4.64 -0.60
N PRO A 103 2.94 4.84 -1.91
CA PRO A 103 2.12 4.18 -2.91
C PRO A 103 2.29 2.66 -2.80
N GLY A 104 1.22 1.91 -3.08
CA GLY A 104 1.32 0.47 -3.25
C GLY A 104 2.19 0.18 -4.47
N VAL A 105 3.20 -0.69 -4.33
CA VAL A 105 4.19 -0.97 -5.38
C VAL A 105 4.17 -2.45 -5.76
N ALA A 106 4.22 -2.72 -7.07
CA ALA A 106 4.57 -4.04 -7.59
C ALA A 106 5.70 -3.91 -8.62
N VAL A 107 6.67 -4.83 -8.55
CA VAL A 107 7.85 -4.85 -9.44
C VAL A 107 8.12 -6.26 -9.90
N GLU A 108 8.48 -6.41 -11.17
CA GLU A 108 8.96 -7.64 -11.77
C GLU A 108 10.26 -7.40 -12.54
N VAL A 109 11.21 -8.29 -12.32
CA VAL A 109 12.55 -8.25 -12.92
C VAL A 109 12.76 -9.48 -13.78
N GLY A 110 13.39 -9.29 -14.94
CA GLY A 110 13.79 -10.38 -15.81
C GLY A 110 15.04 -11.11 -15.33
N LEU A 111 15.41 -12.18 -16.04
CA LEU A 111 16.53 -13.03 -15.68
C LEU A 111 17.90 -12.36 -15.86
N ARG A 112 17.97 -11.23 -16.56
CA ARG A 112 19.22 -10.46 -16.74
C ARG A 112 19.24 -9.19 -15.91
N GLY A 113 18.19 -8.90 -15.14
CA GLY A 113 18.10 -7.71 -14.28
C GLY A 113 17.35 -6.56 -14.94
N GLU A 114 16.80 -6.76 -16.13
CA GLU A 114 15.94 -5.79 -16.81
C GLU A 114 14.61 -5.63 -16.08
N LEU A 115 14.10 -4.40 -16.02
CA LEU A 115 12.77 -4.11 -15.51
C LEU A 115 11.72 -4.63 -16.50
N VAL A 116 11.00 -5.69 -16.12
CA VAL A 116 9.95 -6.29 -16.98
C VAL A 116 8.66 -5.50 -16.87
N PHE A 117 8.25 -5.17 -15.65
CA PHE A 117 7.10 -4.34 -15.38
C PHE A 117 7.14 -3.86 -13.94
N ALA A 118 6.80 -2.61 -13.72
CA ALA A 118 6.55 -2.07 -12.41
C ALA A 118 5.34 -1.14 -12.41
N MET A 119 4.69 -1.04 -11.27
CA MET A 119 3.64 -0.06 -11.02
C MET A 119 3.70 0.46 -9.60
N ALA A 120 3.30 1.72 -9.44
CA ALA A 120 2.99 2.35 -8.17
C ALA A 120 1.58 2.95 -8.25
N CYS A 121 0.75 2.75 -7.23
CA CYS A 121 -0.61 3.25 -7.19
C CYS A 121 -0.98 3.84 -5.83
N ALA A 122 -1.84 4.86 -5.86
CA ALA A 122 -2.50 5.40 -4.68
C ALA A 122 -4.02 5.29 -4.84
N ARG A 123 -4.71 5.07 -3.72
CA ARG A 123 -6.17 5.06 -3.68
C ARG A 123 -6.68 6.50 -3.71
N ARG A 124 -7.72 6.77 -4.50
CA ARG A 124 -8.46 8.04 -4.50
C ARG A 124 -9.94 7.75 -4.58
N ASP A 125 -10.73 8.20 -3.60
CA ASP A 125 -12.18 8.01 -3.55
C ASP A 125 -12.60 6.59 -3.99
N ALA A 126 -13.30 6.50 -5.13
CA ALA A 126 -13.81 5.26 -5.72
C ALA A 126 -12.81 4.50 -6.62
N GLY A 127 -11.63 5.03 -6.89
CA GLY A 127 -10.68 4.50 -7.86
C GLY A 127 -9.22 4.52 -7.43
N TRP A 128 -8.36 4.36 -8.42
CA TRP A 128 -6.91 4.33 -8.31
C TRP A 128 -6.28 5.29 -9.31
N LEU A 129 -5.15 5.86 -8.94
CA LEU A 129 -4.27 6.57 -9.86
C LEU A 129 -2.83 6.12 -9.64
N GLY A 130 -1.99 6.26 -10.65
CA GLY A 130 -0.60 5.92 -10.48
C GLY A 130 0.23 5.94 -11.76
N TYR A 131 1.35 5.23 -11.67
CA TYR A 131 2.39 5.19 -12.68
C TYR A 131 2.80 3.74 -12.94
N CYS A 132 3.00 3.39 -14.21
CA CYS A 132 3.52 2.10 -14.60
C CYS A 132 4.65 2.26 -15.62
N VAL A 133 5.59 1.32 -15.60
CA VAL A 133 6.85 1.43 -16.35
C VAL A 133 7.42 0.04 -16.63
N ASP A 134 8.04 -0.12 -17.80
CA ASP A 134 8.96 -1.19 -18.11
C ASP A 134 10.32 -0.61 -18.53
N ALA A 135 11.25 -1.46 -18.97
CA ALA A 135 12.58 -1.04 -19.40
C ALA A 135 12.62 0.05 -20.50
N ALA A 136 11.53 0.29 -21.23
CA ALA A 136 11.47 1.18 -22.39
C ALA A 136 10.31 2.20 -22.35
N ARG A 137 9.20 1.89 -21.68
CA ARG A 137 7.95 2.66 -21.74
C ARG A 137 7.51 3.02 -20.33
N HIS A 138 6.77 4.11 -20.22
CA HIS A 138 6.10 4.50 -18.99
C HIS A 138 4.80 5.23 -19.28
N ALA A 139 3.87 5.17 -18.33
CA ALA A 139 2.59 5.85 -18.45
C ALA A 139 2.03 6.19 -17.07
N TYR A 140 1.29 7.31 -17.02
CA TYR A 140 0.33 7.52 -15.96
C TYR A 140 -0.93 6.72 -16.23
N PHE A 141 -1.64 6.36 -15.16
CA PHE A 141 -2.92 5.69 -15.26
C PHE A 141 -3.93 6.16 -14.22
N THR A 142 -5.21 6.03 -14.56
CA THR A 142 -6.31 6.00 -13.59
C THR A 142 -7.17 4.77 -13.82
N ALA A 143 -7.74 4.22 -12.77
CA ALA A 143 -8.64 3.09 -12.83
C ALA A 143 -9.84 3.30 -11.90
N GLU A 144 -11.03 3.39 -12.47
CA GLU A 144 -12.27 3.65 -11.74
C GLU A 144 -13.42 2.91 -12.42
N GLY A 145 -14.28 2.23 -11.65
CA GLY A 145 -15.48 1.60 -12.19
C GLY A 145 -15.23 0.55 -13.30
N GLY A 146 -14.03 -0.05 -13.36
CA GLY A 146 -13.64 -0.98 -14.43
C GLY A 146 -13.12 -0.30 -15.71
N VAL A 147 -13.00 1.03 -15.70
CA VAL A 147 -12.40 1.82 -16.78
C VAL A 147 -10.96 2.14 -16.40
N LEU A 148 -10.02 1.74 -17.26
CA LEU A 148 -8.60 2.08 -17.14
C LEU A 148 -8.26 3.15 -18.18
N ARG A 149 -7.71 4.29 -17.77
CA ARG A 149 -7.17 5.31 -18.67
C ARG A 149 -5.66 5.34 -18.56
N LEU A 150 -4.98 5.54 -19.69
CA LEU A 150 -3.53 5.63 -19.78
C LEU A 150 -3.12 6.92 -20.48
N ALA A 151 -2.09 7.56 -19.93
CA ALA A 151 -1.35 8.64 -20.57
C ALA A 151 0.05 8.14 -20.85
N GLU A 152 0.23 7.63 -22.07
CA GLU A 152 1.49 7.09 -22.57
C GLU A 152 2.60 8.17 -22.54
N ASP A 153 3.85 7.74 -22.34
CA ASP A 153 5.03 8.57 -22.14
C ASP A 153 4.95 9.54 -20.95
N ALA A 154 4.05 9.23 -20.01
CA ALA A 154 3.73 10.10 -18.86
C ALA A 154 3.45 11.56 -19.30
N GLY A 155 2.73 11.72 -20.41
CA GLY A 155 2.31 13.03 -20.90
C GLY A 155 1.11 13.61 -20.16
N ALA A 156 0.86 14.91 -20.34
CA ALA A 156 -0.29 15.63 -19.76
C ALA A 156 -1.63 15.35 -20.49
N ARG A 157 -1.75 14.22 -21.21
CA ARG A 157 -2.97 13.85 -21.94
C ARG A 157 -3.27 12.37 -21.83
N TRP A 158 -4.52 12.04 -21.57
CA TRP A 158 -5.04 10.70 -21.73
C TRP A 158 -5.01 10.32 -23.22
N THR A 159 -4.29 9.25 -23.54
CA THR A 159 -4.12 8.75 -24.91
C THR A 159 -4.91 7.47 -25.17
N ARG A 160 -5.26 6.73 -24.11
CA ARG A 160 -5.98 5.46 -24.21
C ARG A 160 -6.97 5.28 -23.07
N GLN A 161 -8.06 4.60 -23.38
CA GLN A 161 -9.00 4.06 -22.41
C GLN A 161 -9.28 2.59 -22.72
N VAL A 162 -9.36 1.77 -21.69
CA VAL A 162 -9.71 0.36 -21.74
C VAL A 162 -10.92 0.13 -20.83
N GLU A 163 -11.99 -0.39 -21.38
CA GLU A 163 -13.21 -0.74 -20.65
C GLU A 163 -13.78 -2.03 -21.23
N ASN A 164 -13.98 -3.05 -20.39
CA ASN A 164 -14.44 -4.37 -20.84
C ASN A 164 -13.63 -4.90 -22.05
N GLU A 165 -12.30 -4.83 -21.95
CA GLU A 165 -11.33 -5.22 -23.01
C GLU A 165 -11.38 -4.37 -24.30
N ARG A 166 -12.31 -3.43 -24.41
CA ARG A 166 -12.40 -2.51 -25.55
C ARG A 166 -11.42 -1.36 -25.36
N VAL A 167 -10.55 -1.16 -26.34
CA VAL A 167 -9.57 -0.08 -26.36
C VAL A 167 -10.09 1.10 -27.19
N SER A 168 -10.08 2.29 -26.62
CA SER A 168 -10.39 3.56 -27.30
C SER A 168 -9.19 4.49 -27.23
N ARG A 169 -8.92 5.22 -28.33
CA ARG A 169 -7.92 6.29 -28.33
C ARG A 169 -8.56 7.58 -27.81
N LEU A 170 -7.83 8.25 -26.94
CA LEU A 170 -8.21 9.52 -26.36
C LEU A 170 -7.25 10.62 -26.81
N ASN A 171 -7.67 11.87 -26.60
CA ASN A 171 -6.82 13.05 -26.74
C ASN A 171 -7.29 14.13 -25.76
N GLU A 172 -7.50 13.72 -24.51
CA GLU A 172 -8.09 14.55 -23.46
C GLU A 172 -6.99 15.05 -22.54
N ALA A 173 -7.01 16.34 -22.19
CA ALA A 173 -6.07 16.87 -21.21
C ALA A 173 -6.32 16.23 -19.84
N ILE A 174 -5.24 15.95 -19.12
CA ILE A 174 -5.30 15.63 -17.69
C ILE A 174 -5.46 16.95 -16.95
N ASP A 175 -6.35 17.02 -15.96
CA ASP A 175 -6.46 18.22 -15.14
C ASP A 175 -5.18 18.44 -14.31
N ASP A 176 -4.79 19.69 -14.08
CA ASP A 176 -3.51 20.03 -13.44
C ASP A 176 -3.37 19.41 -12.03
N ALA A 177 -4.47 19.32 -11.28
CA ALA A 177 -4.48 18.73 -9.95
C ALA A 177 -4.23 17.22 -10.00
N GLN A 178 -4.93 16.50 -10.88
CA GLN A 178 -4.71 15.08 -11.11
C GLN A 178 -3.32 14.81 -11.67
N LEU A 179 -2.80 15.66 -12.57
CA LEU A 179 -1.44 15.53 -13.08
C LEU A 179 -0.41 15.65 -11.95
N ALA A 180 -0.56 16.65 -11.07
CA ALA A 180 0.32 16.81 -9.91
C ALA A 180 0.27 15.59 -8.96
N GLU A 181 -0.89 14.98 -8.75
CA GLU A 181 -1.03 13.75 -7.97
C GLU A 181 -0.32 12.55 -8.63
N LEU A 182 -0.49 12.40 -9.96
CA LEU A 182 0.17 11.36 -10.75
C LEU A 182 1.69 11.52 -10.70
N GLU A 183 2.20 12.74 -10.85
CA GLU A 183 3.60 13.09 -10.71
C GLU A 183 4.12 12.78 -9.31
N ALA A 184 3.39 13.12 -8.25
CA ALA A 184 3.77 12.81 -6.88
C ALA A 184 3.92 11.31 -6.62
N VAL A 185 3.02 10.47 -7.18
CA VAL A 185 3.14 9.01 -7.10
C VAL A 185 4.36 8.52 -7.88
N ALA A 186 4.55 9.01 -9.10
CA ALA A 186 5.66 8.60 -9.96
C ALA A 186 7.02 8.99 -9.38
N PHE A 187 7.18 10.22 -8.87
CA PHE A 187 8.44 10.70 -8.30
C PHE A 187 8.80 9.96 -7.03
N ARG A 188 7.86 9.73 -6.10
CA ARG A 188 8.13 8.90 -4.91
C ARG A 188 8.54 7.49 -5.28
N PHE A 189 7.86 6.88 -6.26
CA PHE A 189 8.22 5.55 -6.72
C PHE A 189 9.61 5.52 -7.36
N ALA A 190 9.93 6.49 -8.22
CA ALA A 190 11.24 6.60 -8.84
C ALA A 190 12.34 6.85 -7.81
N GLU A 191 12.10 7.72 -6.84
CA GLU A 191 13.03 8.02 -5.75
C GLU A 191 13.39 6.77 -4.95
N ASP A 192 12.48 5.82 -4.76
CA ASP A 192 12.75 4.62 -3.97
C ASP A 192 13.24 3.42 -4.79
N TRP A 193 12.83 3.32 -6.05
CA TRP A 193 12.97 2.09 -6.82
C TRP A 193 13.74 2.22 -8.12
N LEU A 194 13.72 3.39 -8.77
CA LEU A 194 14.15 3.52 -10.15
C LEU A 194 15.35 4.44 -10.33
N TRP A 195 16.00 4.29 -11.47
CA TRP A 195 16.83 5.32 -12.09
C TRP A 195 16.71 5.21 -13.60
N PHE A 196 16.87 6.33 -14.30
CA PHE A 196 16.69 6.41 -15.75
C PHE A 196 18.04 6.64 -16.43
N ASP A 197 18.28 5.99 -17.57
CA ASP A 197 19.51 6.16 -18.34
C ASP A 197 19.67 7.60 -18.87
N GLU A 198 18.56 8.28 -19.11
CA GLU A 198 18.52 9.66 -19.60
C GLU A 198 18.81 10.71 -18.51
N ALA A 199 18.77 10.32 -17.23
CA ALA A 199 19.07 11.23 -16.13
C ALA A 199 20.55 11.65 -16.13
N ALA A 200 20.84 12.80 -15.52
CA ALA A 200 22.16 13.42 -15.60
C ALA A 200 23.27 12.47 -15.10
N ALA A 201 24.41 12.47 -15.80
CA ALA A 201 25.55 11.61 -15.49
C ALA A 201 25.99 11.62 -14.00
N PRO A 202 26.07 12.76 -13.28
CA PRO A 202 26.45 12.72 -11.86
C PRO A 202 25.42 11.99 -10.97
N GLU A 203 24.13 12.02 -11.33
CA GLU A 203 23.05 11.36 -10.57
C GLU A 203 23.08 9.84 -10.77
N THR A 204 23.47 9.38 -11.96
CA THR A 204 23.44 7.96 -12.34
C THR A 204 24.81 7.27 -12.30
N ALA A 205 25.91 8.00 -12.09
CA ALA A 205 27.27 7.45 -12.14
C ALA A 205 27.48 6.25 -11.20
N LEU A 206 26.94 6.32 -9.98
CA LEU A 206 27.06 5.23 -9.02
C LEU A 206 26.27 4.00 -9.47
N GLU A 207 25.03 4.17 -9.93
CA GLU A 207 24.19 3.07 -10.41
C GLU A 207 24.79 2.41 -11.66
N ARG A 208 25.29 3.21 -12.61
CA ARG A 208 26.01 2.69 -13.80
C ARG A 208 27.23 1.85 -13.44
N LYS A 209 28.00 2.30 -12.44
CA LYS A 209 29.14 1.52 -11.93
C LYS A 209 28.65 0.19 -11.34
N ARG A 210 27.65 0.22 -10.46
CA ARG A 210 27.08 -1.00 -9.84
C ARG A 210 26.58 -1.98 -10.91
N TYR A 211 25.84 -1.51 -11.90
CA TYR A 211 25.36 -2.33 -13.01
C TYR A 211 26.51 -2.96 -13.81
N THR A 212 27.58 -2.19 -14.06
CA THR A 212 28.79 -2.69 -14.73
C THR A 212 29.47 -3.78 -13.91
N ASP A 213 29.65 -3.56 -12.60
CA ASP A 213 30.30 -4.52 -11.69
C ASP A 213 29.53 -5.85 -11.64
N HIS A 214 28.20 -5.79 -11.67
CA HIS A 214 27.32 -6.96 -11.67
C HIS A 214 26.98 -7.52 -13.07
N ARG A 215 27.46 -6.87 -14.15
CA ARG A 215 27.17 -7.22 -15.55
C ARG A 215 25.68 -7.22 -15.91
N TRP A 216 24.90 -6.34 -15.29
CA TRP A 216 23.50 -6.12 -15.64
C TRP A 216 23.38 -5.16 -16.83
N PRO A 217 22.38 -5.33 -17.71
CA PRO A 217 22.14 -4.40 -18.80
C PRO A 217 21.55 -3.10 -18.27
N VAL A 218 22.01 -1.97 -18.79
CA VAL A 218 21.35 -0.68 -18.62
C VAL A 218 20.30 -0.51 -19.74
N LYS A 219 19.10 -0.12 -19.36
CA LYS A 219 17.93 0.16 -20.22
C LYS A 219 17.39 1.58 -19.96
N GLY A 220 16.29 1.98 -20.60
CA GLY A 220 15.72 3.33 -20.42
C GLY A 220 15.33 3.58 -18.97
N ALA A 221 14.57 2.65 -18.38
CA ALA A 221 14.31 2.61 -16.94
C ALA A 221 14.94 1.37 -16.30
N ASN A 222 15.53 1.55 -15.12
CA ASN A 222 16.28 0.52 -14.40
C ASN A 222 15.89 0.53 -12.93
N LEU A 223 16.01 -0.62 -12.26
CA LEU A 223 15.92 -0.65 -10.81
C LEU A 223 17.20 -0.10 -10.17
N LYS A 224 17.07 0.56 -9.02
CA LYS A 224 18.25 0.82 -8.18
C LYS A 224 18.89 -0.51 -7.80
N ALA A 225 20.23 -0.57 -7.87
CA ALA A 225 20.98 -1.80 -7.68
C ALA A 225 20.69 -2.49 -6.34
N GLU A 226 20.48 -1.73 -5.27
CA GLU A 226 20.10 -2.28 -3.97
C GLU A 226 18.75 -3.02 -4.00
N ARG A 227 17.77 -2.50 -4.74
CA ARG A 227 16.46 -3.13 -4.90
C ARG A 227 16.56 -4.37 -5.77
N LEU A 228 17.36 -4.30 -6.84
CA LEU A 228 17.62 -5.44 -7.72
C LEU A 228 18.35 -6.58 -6.98
N LEU A 229 19.32 -6.26 -6.12
CA LEU A 229 20.00 -7.25 -5.27
C LEU A 229 19.05 -7.89 -4.26
N ALA A 230 18.19 -7.09 -3.62
CA ALA A 230 17.22 -7.58 -2.65
C ALA A 230 16.17 -8.50 -3.28
N LEU A 231 15.74 -8.18 -4.51
CA LEU A 231 14.77 -8.98 -5.26
C LEU A 231 15.38 -10.25 -5.88
N GLY A 232 16.61 -10.15 -6.36
CA GLY A 232 17.23 -11.17 -7.19
C GLY A 232 16.75 -11.14 -8.65
N LEU A 233 17.54 -11.76 -9.53
CA LEU A 233 17.21 -11.91 -10.94
C LEU A 233 15.99 -12.83 -11.12
N GLY A 234 15.05 -12.45 -11.97
CA GLY A 234 13.75 -13.14 -12.09
C GLY A 234 12.80 -12.92 -10.90
N GLY A 235 13.19 -12.06 -9.95
CA GLY A 235 12.43 -11.78 -8.73
C GLY A 235 11.20 -10.90 -8.96
N ARG A 236 10.30 -10.93 -7.98
CA ARG A 236 9.08 -10.12 -7.95
C ARG A 236 8.85 -9.55 -6.55
N PHE A 237 8.38 -8.31 -6.51
CA PHE A 237 7.89 -7.64 -5.31
C PHE A 237 6.40 -7.32 -5.49
N ASP A 238 5.62 -7.54 -4.46
CA ASP A 238 4.19 -7.20 -4.44
C ASP A 238 3.79 -6.64 -3.08
N GLY A 239 3.86 -5.32 -2.97
CA GLY A 239 3.39 -4.53 -1.85
C GLY A 239 2.02 -3.89 -2.12
N LEU A 240 1.24 -4.41 -3.08
CA LEU A 240 -0.10 -3.88 -3.35
C LEU A 240 -1.08 -4.30 -2.25
N ALA A 241 -1.92 -3.34 -1.84
CA ALA A 241 -3.10 -3.63 -1.04
C ALA A 241 -4.02 -4.64 -1.77
N ALA A 242 -4.80 -5.40 -1.00
CA ALA A 242 -5.56 -6.53 -1.55
C ALA A 242 -6.53 -6.12 -2.68
N ASP A 243 -7.13 -4.94 -2.57
CA ASP A 243 -8.05 -4.32 -3.53
C ASP A 243 -7.34 -3.69 -4.75
N ALA A 244 -6.03 -3.43 -4.67
CA ALA A 244 -5.19 -3.01 -5.80
C ALA A 244 -4.64 -4.17 -6.63
N ARG A 245 -4.61 -5.40 -6.11
CA ARG A 245 -4.04 -6.55 -6.84
C ARG A 245 -4.72 -6.85 -8.19
N PRO A 246 -6.07 -6.76 -8.33
CA PRO A 246 -6.72 -6.93 -9.62
C PRO A 246 -6.28 -5.91 -10.67
N LEU A 247 -5.99 -4.67 -10.23
CA LEU A 247 -5.53 -3.58 -11.11
C LEU A 247 -4.23 -3.94 -11.83
N ARG A 248 -3.29 -4.63 -11.16
CA ARG A 248 -2.05 -5.08 -11.81
C ARG A 248 -2.32 -5.96 -13.02
N GLY A 249 -3.29 -6.87 -12.92
CA GLY A 249 -3.65 -7.76 -14.03
C GLY A 249 -4.24 -6.98 -15.20
N GLN A 250 -5.16 -6.05 -14.93
CA GLN A 250 -5.77 -5.18 -15.93
C GLN A 250 -4.72 -4.29 -16.62
N LEU A 251 -3.88 -3.61 -15.83
CA LEU A 251 -2.78 -2.78 -16.34
C LEU A 251 -1.83 -3.58 -17.20
N ARG A 252 -1.39 -4.76 -16.75
CA ARG A 252 -0.48 -5.61 -17.52
C ARG A 252 -1.07 -6.02 -18.86
N SER A 253 -2.33 -6.47 -18.87
CA SER A 253 -3.00 -6.84 -20.11
C SER A 253 -3.10 -5.65 -21.08
N ALA A 254 -3.42 -4.45 -20.57
CA ALA A 254 -3.43 -3.24 -21.37
C ALA A 254 -2.03 -2.88 -21.88
N TRP A 255 -1.01 -3.03 -21.05
CA TRP A 255 0.40 -2.73 -21.34
C TRP A 255 1.00 -3.63 -22.43
N GLU A 256 0.64 -4.91 -22.41
CA GLU A 256 1.05 -5.89 -23.43
C GLU A 256 0.35 -5.62 -24.76
N SER A 257 -0.90 -5.13 -24.75
CA SER A 257 -1.63 -4.72 -25.96
C SER A 257 -1.11 -3.42 -26.61
N MET A 258 -0.17 -2.72 -25.97
CA MET A 258 0.46 -1.51 -26.49
C MET A 258 1.71 -1.79 -27.33
N ALA A 259 2.30 -2.99 -27.24
CA ALA A 259 3.48 -3.40 -27.99
C ALA A 259 3.10 -3.87 -29.40
#